data_AF-A0A0D8B7F1-F1
#
_entry.id   AF-A0A0D8B7F1-F1
#
_cell.length_a   1.000
_cell.length_b   1.000
_cell.length_c   1.000
_cell.angle_alpha   90.00
_cell.angle_beta   90.00
_cell.angle_gamma   90.00
#
_symmetry.space_group_name_H-M   'P 1'
#
loop_
_entity.id
_entity.type
_entity.pdbx_description
1 polymer ?
#
loop_
_entity_poly.entity_id
_entity_poly.type
_entity_poly.pdbx_seq_one_letter_code
_entity_poly.pdbx_strand_id
1 'polypeptide(L)'
;MQADDRVLLIDVENAVGSVRPRPELVRSRVRALVEAAGAVHHVVACYAQDDPAADGVVSVLAELGVAPWPVPSKADAADQALLQHARYVHRRGGRIFTVASGDRQFAVLAELGQLEVLVWEKQPVARNLAKAAGPHLRRLPNVSANGTTSNRANAAVRPAIVESSAEFLPERGKGRGGRLQPTGCSVPAREAGRGFLPAVLTGIGVGIGQRLAAVVMDRRRW
;
A
#
# COMPACT_ATOMS: atom_id res chain seq x y z
N MET A 1 5.91 -18.97 4.56
CA MET A 1 4.73 -18.43 5.25
C MET A 1 4.06 -19.56 5.99
N GLN A 2 3.53 -19.28 7.16
CA GLN A 2 2.71 -20.18 7.96
C GLN A 2 1.22 -19.93 7.66
N ALA A 3 0.35 -20.87 8.06
CA ALA A 3 -1.08 -20.73 7.85
C ALA A 3 -1.65 -19.48 8.56
N ASP A 4 -1.11 -19.18 9.74
CA ASP A 4 -1.52 -18.06 10.59
C ASP A 4 -0.92 -16.72 10.17
N ASP A 5 -0.06 -16.70 9.13
CA ASP A 5 0.47 -15.46 8.59
C ASP A 5 -0.64 -14.65 7.93
N ARG A 6 -0.89 -13.48 8.49
CA ARG A 6 -1.83 -12.48 7.98
C ARG A 6 -1.15 -11.54 7.00
N VAL A 7 -1.77 -11.26 5.87
CA VAL A 7 -1.31 -10.21 4.93
C VAL A 7 -2.36 -9.11 4.80
N LEU A 8 -1.90 -7.86 4.73
CA LEU A 8 -2.76 -6.70 4.47
C LEU A 8 -2.58 -6.24 3.02
N LEU A 9 -3.71 -6.18 2.30
CA LEU A 9 -3.81 -5.78 0.90
C LEU A 9 -4.55 -4.45 0.83
N ILE A 10 -3.87 -3.39 0.43
CA ILE A 10 -4.42 -2.04 0.37
C ILE A 10 -4.61 -1.64 -1.09
N ASP A 11 -5.86 -1.40 -1.46
CA ASP A 11 -6.14 -0.64 -2.67
C ASP A 11 -6.14 0.85 -2.31
N VAL A 12 -5.09 1.57 -2.72
CA VAL A 12 -4.90 2.96 -2.34
C VAL A 12 -6.01 3.85 -2.89
N GLU A 13 -6.56 3.53 -4.06
CA GLU A 13 -7.65 4.31 -4.66
C GLU A 13 -8.92 4.21 -3.80
N ASN A 14 -9.32 3.00 -3.41
CA ASN A 14 -10.49 2.78 -2.56
C ASN A 14 -10.26 3.23 -1.11
N ALA A 15 -9.05 3.05 -0.58
CA ALA A 15 -8.73 3.37 0.81
C ALA A 15 -8.47 4.86 1.03
N VAL A 16 -7.74 5.53 0.14
CA VAL A 16 -7.32 6.92 0.34
C VAL A 16 -8.16 7.88 -0.50
N GLY A 17 -8.56 7.45 -1.69
CA GLY A 17 -9.28 8.24 -2.69
C GLY A 17 -8.53 8.28 -4.01
N SER A 18 -9.27 8.50 -5.10
CA SER A 18 -8.81 8.31 -6.49
C SER A 18 -8.05 9.48 -7.11
N VAL A 19 -8.03 10.66 -6.48
CA VAL A 19 -7.48 11.87 -7.13
C VAL A 19 -6.44 12.54 -6.24
N ARG A 20 -5.16 12.37 -6.62
CA ARG A 20 -4.01 13.12 -6.11
C ARG A 20 -4.05 13.32 -4.58
N PRO A 21 -4.08 12.22 -3.81
CA PRO A 21 -4.22 12.33 -2.38
C PRO A 21 -3.02 13.08 -1.79
N ARG A 22 -3.29 14.01 -0.87
CA ARG A 22 -2.23 14.71 -0.14
C ARG A 22 -1.41 13.69 0.67
N PRO A 23 -0.07 13.79 0.72
CA PRO A 23 0.78 12.86 1.48
C PRO A 23 0.35 12.67 2.93
N GLU A 24 -0.15 13.72 3.59
CA GLU A 24 -0.63 13.66 4.98
C GLU A 24 -1.87 12.78 5.13
N LEU A 25 -2.77 12.83 4.14
CA LEU A 25 -3.96 11.98 4.10
C LEU A 25 -3.60 10.53 3.83
N VAL A 26 -2.67 10.28 2.90
CA VAL A 26 -2.12 8.94 2.66
C VAL A 26 -1.53 8.39 3.96
N ARG A 27 -0.69 9.19 4.64
CA ARG A 27 -0.01 8.80 5.88
C ARG A 27 -1.02 8.44 6.97
N SER A 28 -2.00 9.31 7.21
CA SER A 28 -2.98 9.11 8.29
C SER A 28 -3.88 7.90 8.04
N ARG A 29 -4.37 7.72 6.81
CA ARG A 29 -5.24 6.59 6.45
C ARG A 29 -4.51 5.27 6.41
N VAL A 30 -3.33 5.20 5.78
CA VAL A 30 -2.56 3.97 5.71
C VAL A 30 -2.10 3.54 7.10
N ARG A 31 -1.65 4.49 7.94
CA ARG A 31 -1.32 4.19 9.35
C ARG A 31 -2.51 3.57 10.09
N ALA A 32 -3.69 4.18 10.00
CA ALA A 32 -4.90 3.66 10.65
C ALA A 32 -5.30 2.27 10.13
N LEU A 33 -5.08 1.97 8.84
CA LEU A 33 -5.32 0.64 8.27
C LEU A 33 -4.33 -0.40 8.80
N VAL A 34 -3.04 -0.06 8.87
CA VAL A 34 -1.99 -0.93 9.41
C VAL A 34 -2.25 -1.22 10.88
N GLU A 35 -2.56 -0.20 11.67
CA GLU A 35 -2.93 -0.34 13.09
C GLU A 35 -4.17 -1.22 13.27
N ALA A 36 -5.22 -1.01 12.46
CA ALA A 36 -6.43 -1.81 12.53
C ALA A 36 -6.21 -3.27 12.10
N ALA A 37 -5.33 -3.52 11.13
CA ALA A 37 -5.01 -4.88 10.69
C ALA A 37 -4.30 -5.70 11.78
N GLY A 38 -3.62 -5.04 12.71
CA GLY A 38 -2.87 -5.67 13.80
C GLY A 38 -1.57 -6.30 13.31
N ALA A 39 -1.14 -7.38 13.97
CA ALA A 39 0.06 -8.11 13.56
C ALA A 39 -0.15 -8.77 12.18
N VAL A 40 0.65 -8.32 11.20
CA VAL A 40 0.66 -8.82 9.83
C VAL A 40 2.09 -9.25 9.47
N HIS A 41 2.22 -10.29 8.66
CA HIS A 41 3.53 -10.69 8.12
C HIS A 41 4.08 -9.61 7.18
N HIS A 42 3.22 -9.01 6.33
CA HIS A 42 3.59 -7.88 5.48
C HIS A 42 2.35 -7.15 4.96
N VAL A 43 2.57 -5.94 4.45
CA VAL A 43 1.56 -5.07 3.86
C VAL A 43 1.95 -4.76 2.42
N VAL A 44 1.00 -4.88 1.49
CA VAL A 44 1.15 -4.48 0.09
C VAL A 44 0.10 -3.43 -0.23
N ALA A 45 0.50 -2.35 -0.90
CA ALA A 45 -0.41 -1.31 -1.36
C ALA A 45 -0.26 -1.10 -2.88
N CYS A 46 -1.36 -1.29 -3.61
CA CYS A 46 -1.42 -1.02 -5.04
C CYS A 46 -1.94 0.39 -5.31
N TYR A 47 -1.32 1.09 -6.25
CA TYR A 47 -1.69 2.44 -6.68
C TYR A 47 -1.39 2.65 -8.16
N ALA A 48 -2.12 3.55 -8.81
CA ALA A 48 -1.91 3.88 -10.22
C ALA A 48 -0.58 4.62 -10.44
N GLN A 49 0.27 4.09 -11.31
CA GLN A 49 1.61 4.61 -11.59
C GLN A 49 1.59 5.98 -12.27
N ASP A 50 0.58 6.26 -13.10
CA ASP A 50 0.52 7.49 -13.88
C ASP A 50 -0.05 8.68 -13.09
N ASP A 51 -0.31 8.53 -11.78
CA ASP A 51 -0.68 9.65 -10.92
C ASP A 51 0.54 10.55 -10.68
N PRO A 52 0.49 11.86 -11.01
CA PRO A 52 1.56 12.81 -10.68
C PRO A 52 1.90 12.87 -9.18
N ALA A 53 1.00 12.41 -8.30
CA ALA A 53 1.23 12.28 -6.86
C ALA A 53 1.96 10.97 -6.46
N ALA A 54 2.27 10.08 -7.41
CA ALA A 54 2.87 8.77 -7.17
C ALA A 54 4.13 8.83 -6.32
N ASP A 55 5.05 9.77 -6.59
CA ASP A 55 6.30 9.89 -5.82
C ASP A 55 6.04 10.16 -4.33
N GLY A 56 5.07 11.04 -4.02
CA GLY A 56 4.66 11.33 -2.66
C GLY A 56 3.99 10.14 -1.98
N VAL A 57 3.13 9.43 -2.71
CA VAL A 57 2.48 8.21 -2.22
C VAL A 57 3.53 7.13 -1.90
N VAL A 58 4.46 6.87 -2.83
CA VAL A 58 5.52 5.86 -2.66
C VAL A 58 6.39 6.18 -1.45
N SER A 59 6.82 7.44 -1.31
CA SER A 59 7.63 7.86 -0.17
C SER A 59 6.92 7.62 1.16
N VAL A 60 5.61 7.92 1.24
CA VAL A 60 4.81 7.69 2.45
C VAL A 60 4.58 6.21 2.72
N LEU A 61 4.30 5.41 1.69
CA LEU A 61 4.14 3.95 1.86
C LEU A 61 5.44 3.32 2.37
N ALA A 62 6.58 3.70 1.81
CA ALA A 62 7.89 3.24 2.26
C ALA A 62 8.19 3.66 3.71
N GLU A 63 7.89 4.91 4.08
CA GLU A 63 8.01 5.42 5.47
C GLU A 63 7.20 4.55 6.46
N LEU A 64 6.03 4.07 6.05
CA LEU A 64 5.15 3.24 6.87
C LEU A 64 5.47 1.73 6.82
N GLY A 65 6.55 1.32 6.14
CA GLY A 65 6.91 -0.09 5.97
C GLY A 65 5.93 -0.88 5.10
N VAL A 66 5.15 -0.19 4.27
CA VAL A 66 4.21 -0.78 3.33
C VAL A 66 4.89 -0.96 1.99
N ALA A 67 4.87 -2.17 1.43
CA ALA A 67 5.46 -2.44 0.13
C ALA A 67 4.62 -1.76 -0.98
N PRO A 68 5.15 -0.73 -1.65
CA PRO A 68 4.42 -0.04 -2.72
C PRO A 68 4.45 -0.89 -3.99
N TRP A 69 3.30 -1.05 -4.65
CA TRP A 69 3.18 -1.77 -5.92
C TRP A 69 2.49 -0.89 -6.97
N PRO A 70 3.26 -0.19 -7.83
CA PRO A 70 2.68 0.58 -8.94
C PRO A 70 2.00 -0.33 -9.96
N VAL A 71 0.81 0.05 -10.40
CA VAL A 71 0.06 -0.62 -11.48
C VAL A 71 -0.31 0.37 -12.59
N PRO A 72 -0.49 -0.09 -13.83
CA PRO A 72 -0.99 0.77 -14.90
C PRO A 72 -2.36 1.37 -14.54
N SER A 73 -2.66 2.59 -15.02
CA SER A 73 -3.95 3.27 -14.79
C SER A 73 -5.10 2.68 -15.62
N LYS A 74 -5.34 1.38 -15.48
CA LYS A 74 -6.43 0.65 -16.13
C LYS A 74 -7.45 0.25 -15.07
N ALA A 75 -8.72 0.15 -15.50
CA ALA A 75 -9.76 -0.39 -14.65
C ALA A 75 -9.32 -1.72 -14.03
N ASP A 76 -9.56 -1.86 -12.73
CA ASP A 76 -9.28 -3.05 -11.92
C ASP A 76 -7.80 -3.48 -11.86
N ALA A 77 -6.85 -2.66 -12.33
CA ALA A 77 -5.43 -3.05 -12.35
C ALA A 77 -4.88 -3.29 -10.93
N ALA A 78 -5.28 -2.45 -9.97
CA ALA A 78 -4.90 -2.61 -8.56
C ALA A 78 -5.52 -3.88 -7.97
N ASP A 79 -6.82 -4.11 -8.21
CA ASP A 79 -7.53 -5.29 -7.74
C ASP A 79 -6.89 -6.58 -8.24
N GLN A 80 -6.60 -6.65 -9.54
CA GLN A 80 -5.99 -7.83 -10.14
C GLN A 80 -4.57 -8.10 -9.58
N ALA A 81 -3.77 -7.05 -9.36
CA ALA A 81 -2.44 -7.19 -8.76
C ALA A 81 -2.52 -7.69 -7.32
N LEU A 82 -3.43 -7.14 -6.50
CA LEU A 82 -3.64 -7.58 -5.12
C LEU A 82 -4.17 -9.02 -5.05
N LEU A 83 -5.12 -9.40 -5.92
CA LEU A 83 -5.60 -10.77 -6.03
C LEU A 83 -4.50 -11.74 -6.47
N GLN A 84 -3.63 -11.33 -7.41
CA GLN A 84 -2.48 -12.12 -7.81
C GLN A 84 -1.50 -12.34 -6.65
N HIS A 85 -1.25 -11.30 -5.86
CA HIS A 85 -0.42 -11.40 -4.66
C HIS A 85 -1.03 -12.32 -3.60
N ALA A 86 -2.33 -12.20 -3.34
CA ALA A 86 -3.04 -13.09 -2.42
C ALA A 86 -2.93 -14.57 -2.84
N ARG A 87 -3.07 -14.86 -4.14
CA ARG A 87 -2.87 -16.21 -4.69
C ARG A 87 -1.43 -16.69 -4.52
N TYR A 88 -0.44 -15.81 -4.69
CA TYR A 88 0.95 -16.13 -4.43
C TYR A 88 1.20 -16.50 -2.96
N VAL A 89 0.67 -15.68 -2.04
CA VAL A 89 0.69 -15.92 -0.58
C VAL A 89 0.03 -17.24 -0.22
N HIS A 90 -1.15 -17.53 -0.80
CA HIS A 90 -1.86 -18.79 -0.60
C HIS A 90 -1.02 -20.00 -1.00
N ARG A 91 -0.36 -19.96 -2.17
CA ARG A 91 0.55 -21.03 -2.63
C ARG A 91 1.75 -21.22 -1.72
N ARG A 92 2.13 -20.22 -0.92
CA ARG A 92 3.22 -20.27 0.06
C ARG A 92 2.76 -20.65 1.48
N GLY A 93 1.48 -20.96 1.66
CA GLY A 93 0.91 -21.45 2.91
C GLY A 93 0.05 -20.43 3.67
N GLY A 94 0.05 -19.14 3.29
CA GLY A 94 -0.76 -18.13 4.00
C GLY A 94 -2.26 -18.36 3.83
N ARG A 95 -3.05 -18.11 4.87
CA ARG A 95 -4.51 -18.33 4.87
C ARG A 95 -5.33 -17.17 5.40
N ILE A 96 -4.73 -16.08 5.86
CA ILE A 96 -5.46 -14.93 6.40
C ILE A 96 -5.20 -13.68 5.56
N PHE A 97 -6.25 -13.17 4.92
CA PHE A 97 -6.19 -12.01 4.02
C PHE A 97 -7.02 -10.87 4.58
N THR A 98 -6.37 -9.78 4.97
CA THR A 98 -7.04 -8.53 5.33
C THR A 98 -7.02 -7.60 4.12
N VAL A 99 -8.17 -7.12 3.67
CA VAL A 99 -8.27 -6.20 2.52
C VAL A 99 -8.81 -4.86 2.95
N ALA A 100 -8.17 -3.78 2.51
CA ALA A 100 -8.66 -2.41 2.64
C ALA A 100 -9.31 -1.94 1.33
N SER A 101 -10.51 -2.45 1.03
CA SER A 101 -11.30 -2.08 -0.16
C SER A 101 -12.78 -2.45 0.04
N GLY A 102 -13.67 -1.73 -0.66
CA GLY A 102 -15.10 -2.02 -0.73
C GLY A 102 -15.51 -2.86 -1.94
N ASP A 103 -14.57 -3.21 -2.83
CA ASP A 103 -14.87 -3.81 -4.14
C ASP A 103 -15.29 -5.29 -4.06
N ARG A 104 -16.28 -5.66 -4.88
CA ARG A 104 -16.79 -7.03 -4.98
C ARG A 104 -15.73 -8.06 -5.39
N GLN A 105 -14.71 -7.67 -6.14
CA GLN A 105 -13.70 -8.59 -6.69
C GLN A 105 -12.94 -9.33 -5.57
N PHE A 106 -12.76 -8.70 -4.41
CA PHE A 106 -12.06 -9.29 -3.27
C PHE A 106 -12.84 -10.40 -2.55
N ALA A 107 -14.13 -10.58 -2.84
CA ALA A 107 -14.93 -11.65 -2.24
C ALA A 107 -14.35 -13.06 -2.54
N VAL A 108 -13.64 -13.21 -3.66
CA VAL A 108 -12.98 -14.46 -4.06
C VAL A 108 -11.88 -14.91 -3.09
N LEU A 109 -11.35 -14.00 -2.26
CA LEU A 109 -10.32 -14.35 -1.28
C LEU A 109 -10.84 -15.27 -0.16
N ALA A 110 -12.15 -15.29 0.09
CA ALA A 110 -12.77 -16.23 1.03
C ALA A 110 -12.63 -17.69 0.57
N GLU A 111 -12.38 -17.94 -0.72
CA GLU A 111 -12.09 -19.28 -1.25
C GLU A 111 -10.64 -19.70 -0.96
N LEU A 112 -9.74 -18.73 -0.70
CA LEU A 112 -8.32 -18.98 -0.41
C LEU A 112 -8.02 -19.13 1.09
N GLY A 113 -8.94 -18.70 1.95
CA GLY A 113 -8.79 -18.73 3.40
C GLY A 113 -9.72 -17.75 4.13
N GLN A 114 -9.32 -17.31 5.32
CA GLN A 114 -10.05 -16.33 6.11
C GLN A 114 -9.92 -14.94 5.46
N LEU A 115 -11.05 -14.33 5.13
CA LEU A 115 -11.15 -12.98 4.59
C LEU A 115 -11.57 -12.00 5.69
N GLU A 116 -10.73 -11.00 5.96
CA GLU A 116 -11.06 -9.83 6.77
C GLU A 116 -11.15 -8.60 5.89
N VAL A 117 -12.09 -7.70 6.16
CA VAL A 117 -12.30 -6.50 5.36
C VAL A 117 -12.27 -5.27 6.25
N LEU A 118 -11.43 -4.31 5.90
CA LEU A 118 -11.33 -2.99 6.51
C LEU A 118 -11.90 -1.96 5.55
N VAL A 119 -12.88 -1.19 5.98
CA VAL A 119 -13.46 -0.09 5.20
C VAL A 119 -13.70 1.11 6.09
N TRP A 120 -13.75 2.31 5.53
CA TRP A 120 -14.12 3.48 6.32
C TRP A 120 -15.61 3.48 6.65
N GLU A 121 -15.97 4.21 7.70
CA GLU A 121 -17.35 4.53 8.01
C GLU A 121 -18.02 5.16 6.80
N LYS A 122 -19.25 4.70 6.50
CA LYS A 122 -20.06 5.13 5.35
C LYS A 122 -19.48 4.80 3.97
N GLN A 123 -18.30 4.19 3.88
CA GLN A 123 -17.81 3.65 2.61
C GLN A 123 -18.77 2.54 2.13
N PRO A 124 -19.24 2.61 0.88
CA PRO A 124 -20.06 1.55 0.30
C PRO A 124 -19.23 0.26 0.20
N VAL A 125 -19.88 -0.87 0.50
CA VAL A 125 -19.27 -2.20 0.42
C VAL A 125 -20.16 -3.06 -0.45
N ALA A 126 -19.58 -3.74 -1.43
CA ALA A 126 -20.32 -4.68 -2.24
C ALA A 126 -20.98 -5.77 -1.37
N ARG A 127 -22.26 -6.09 -1.65
CA ARG A 127 -23.02 -7.07 -0.86
C ARG A 127 -22.33 -8.44 -0.77
N ASN A 128 -21.74 -8.90 -1.88
CA ASN A 128 -21.03 -10.17 -1.92
C ASN A 128 -19.76 -10.15 -1.07
N LEU A 129 -19.02 -9.03 -1.07
CA LEU A 129 -17.85 -8.86 -0.22
C LEU A 129 -18.24 -8.86 1.27
N ALA A 130 -19.27 -8.09 1.64
CA ALA A 130 -19.77 -8.05 3.01
C ALA A 130 -20.24 -9.43 3.50
N LYS A 131 -20.94 -10.18 2.63
CA LYS A 131 -21.35 -11.56 2.93
C LYS A 131 -20.15 -12.51 3.09
N ALA A 132 -19.15 -12.41 2.21
CA ALA A 132 -17.96 -13.24 2.26
C ALA A 132 -17.10 -12.98 3.51
N ALA A 133 -16.99 -11.72 3.93
CA ALA A 133 -16.26 -11.35 5.15
C ALA A 133 -17.03 -11.70 6.44
N GLY A 134 -18.37 -11.68 6.39
CA GLY A 134 -19.23 -12.01 7.53
C GLY A 134 -18.87 -11.20 8.78
N PRO A 135 -18.50 -11.84 9.91
CA PRO A 135 -18.15 -11.13 11.14
C PRO A 135 -16.80 -10.39 11.06
N HIS A 136 -15.97 -10.65 10.04
CA HIS A 136 -14.64 -10.06 9.89
C HIS A 136 -14.64 -8.74 9.08
N LEU A 137 -15.81 -8.20 8.76
CA LEU A 137 -15.95 -6.85 8.22
C LEU A 137 -15.87 -5.83 9.36
N ARG A 138 -14.83 -4.98 9.33
CA ARG A 138 -14.64 -3.90 10.30
C ARG A 138 -14.72 -2.54 9.61
N ARG A 139 -15.49 -1.63 10.21
CA ARG A 139 -15.59 -0.24 9.78
C ARG A 139 -14.70 0.64 10.66
N LEU A 140 -13.84 1.42 10.04
CA LEU A 140 -12.93 2.33 10.71
C LEU A 140 -13.49 3.76 10.73
N PRO A 141 -13.27 4.52 11.81
CA PRO A 141 -13.68 5.91 11.85
C PRO A 141 -13.00 6.70 10.73
N ASN A 142 -13.71 7.66 10.15
CA ASN A 142 -13.12 8.52 9.12
C ASN A 142 -12.01 9.39 9.73
N VAL A 143 -10.80 9.26 9.18
CA VAL A 143 -9.62 10.06 9.55
C VAL A 143 -9.52 11.25 8.62
N SER A 144 -9.47 12.46 9.18
CA SER A 144 -9.18 13.68 8.43
C SER A 144 -7.67 13.87 8.23
N ALA A 145 -7.26 14.67 7.24
CA ALA A 145 -5.84 14.93 6.95
C ALA A 145 -5.06 15.51 8.16
N ASN A 146 -5.75 16.14 9.11
CA ASN A 146 -5.16 16.70 10.34
C ASN A 146 -4.99 15.65 11.46
N GLY A 147 -5.26 14.37 11.19
CA GLY A 147 -5.19 13.31 12.20
C GLY A 147 -6.31 13.37 13.25
N THR A 148 -7.19 14.38 13.20
CA THR A 148 -8.37 14.44 14.06
C THR A 148 -9.36 13.40 13.55
N THR A 149 -9.56 12.34 14.32
CA THR A 149 -10.68 11.43 14.16
C THR A 149 -11.96 12.24 14.34
N SER A 150 -12.85 12.22 13.35
CA SER A 150 -14.13 12.91 13.42
C SER A 150 -15.08 12.17 14.36
N ASN A 151 -14.76 12.13 15.66
CA ASN A 151 -15.64 11.59 16.68
C ASN A 151 -16.71 12.65 17.02
N ARG A 152 -17.70 12.80 16.14
CA ARG A 152 -18.83 13.75 16.31
C ARG A 152 -19.94 13.16 17.19
N ALA A 153 -19.56 12.48 18.27
CA ALA A 153 -20.45 12.04 19.34
C ALA A 153 -19.71 12.30 20.66
N ASN A 154 -20.27 13.19 21.49
CA ASN A 154 -19.74 13.71 22.77
C ASN A 154 -18.79 14.92 22.70
N ALA A 155 -19.30 16.04 22.18
CA ALA A 155 -18.79 17.37 22.54
C ALA A 155 -19.82 18.08 23.44
N ALA A 156 -19.90 17.64 24.71
CA ALA A 156 -20.56 18.37 25.79
C ALA A 156 -19.91 18.01 27.14
N VAL A 157 -18.59 18.09 27.24
CA VAL A 157 -17.92 18.26 28.53
C VAL A 157 -16.91 19.37 28.34
N ARG A 158 -17.23 20.55 28.89
CA ARG A 158 -16.31 21.69 28.99
C ARG A 158 -15.15 21.23 29.89
N PRO A 159 -13.88 21.24 29.45
CA PRO A 159 -12.79 21.16 30.39
C PRO A 159 -12.72 22.49 31.14
N ALA A 160 -12.78 22.42 32.47
CA ALA A 160 -12.49 23.53 33.34
C ALA A 160 -11.03 23.95 33.10
N ILE A 161 -10.85 25.22 32.74
CA ILE A 161 -9.56 25.89 32.70
C ILE A 161 -9.06 25.93 34.15
N VAL A 162 -8.04 25.15 34.46
CA VAL A 162 -7.20 25.39 35.64
C VAL A 162 -5.94 26.06 35.11
N GLU A 163 -5.91 27.38 35.21
CA GLU A 163 -4.69 28.18 35.10
C GLU A 163 -3.75 27.74 36.23
N SER A 164 -2.68 27.04 35.88
CA SER A 164 -1.54 26.85 36.76
C SER A 164 -0.34 27.51 36.09
N SER A 165 -0.12 28.77 36.49
CA SER A 165 1.10 29.52 36.23
C SER A 165 2.25 28.88 37.00
N ALA A 166 3.16 28.25 36.28
CA ALA A 166 4.49 27.94 36.78
C ALA A 166 5.52 28.45 35.77
N GLU A 167 6.09 29.60 36.11
CA GLU A 167 7.34 30.15 35.60
C GLU A 167 8.41 29.07 35.54
N PHE A 168 8.89 28.74 34.33
CA PHE A 168 10.14 28.03 34.13
C PHE A 168 11.03 28.88 33.22
N LEU A 169 12.00 29.53 33.84
CA LEU A 169 13.14 30.16 33.20
C LEU A 169 14.07 29.08 32.62
N PRO A 170 14.49 29.18 31.34
CA PRO A 170 15.65 28.43 30.87
C PRO A 170 16.94 29.23 31.08
N GLU A 171 17.84 28.65 31.86
CA GLU A 171 19.23 29.08 32.01
C GLU A 171 19.97 29.05 30.67
N ARG A 172 20.68 30.15 30.42
CA ARG A 172 21.44 30.44 29.21
C ARG A 172 22.84 29.83 29.33
N GLY A 173 22.96 28.53 29.06
CA GLY A 173 24.24 27.83 29.00
C GLY A 173 25.06 28.20 27.75
N LYS A 174 26.04 29.09 27.91
CA LYS A 174 27.12 29.35 26.95
C LYS A 174 28.05 28.12 26.88
N GLY A 175 27.91 27.32 25.84
CA GLY A 175 28.79 26.18 25.53
C GLY A 175 29.58 26.42 24.25
N ARG A 176 30.91 26.41 24.40
CA ARG A 176 31.96 26.73 23.42
C ARG A 176 31.92 25.92 22.12
N GLY A 177 32.49 26.54 21.09
CA GLY A 177 32.65 25.99 19.76
C GLY A 177 33.52 24.74 19.69
N GLY A 178 33.08 23.81 18.84
CA GLY A 178 33.87 22.71 18.30
C GLY A 178 33.78 22.78 16.78
N ARG A 179 34.81 23.35 16.16
CA ARG A 179 35.00 23.37 14.71
C ARG A 179 35.30 21.94 14.24
N LEU A 180 34.29 21.25 13.72
CA LEU A 180 34.47 19.94 13.09
C LEU A 180 35.26 20.14 11.80
N GLN A 181 36.48 19.58 11.77
CA GLN A 181 37.28 19.42 10.57
C GLN A 181 36.62 18.37 9.66
N PRO A 182 36.45 18.62 8.36
CA PRO A 182 36.16 17.56 7.41
C PRO A 182 37.44 16.75 7.17
N THR A 183 37.52 15.56 7.75
CA THR A 183 38.51 14.56 7.32
C THR A 183 38.11 14.08 5.94
N GLY A 184 38.94 14.43 4.95
CA GLY A 184 38.80 13.98 3.58
C GLY A 184 38.89 12.46 3.51
N CYS A 185 37.85 11.83 2.97
CA CYS A 185 37.96 10.52 2.36
C CYS A 185 38.60 10.71 0.97
N SER A 186 39.91 10.54 0.92
CA SER A 186 40.64 10.31 -0.32
C SER A 186 40.20 8.95 -0.90
N VAL A 187 39.34 9.01 -1.91
CA VAL A 187 39.01 7.84 -2.74
C VAL A 187 40.21 7.59 -3.66
N PRO A 188 40.85 6.41 -3.63
CA PRO A 188 41.89 6.09 -4.59
C PRO A 188 41.27 5.90 -5.97
N ALA A 189 41.70 6.73 -6.92
CA ALA A 189 41.52 6.51 -8.34
C ALA A 189 42.16 5.17 -8.73
N ARG A 190 41.33 4.19 -9.09
CA ARG A 190 41.76 3.00 -9.83
C ARG A 190 41.27 3.14 -11.25
N GLU A 191 42.14 3.70 -12.08
CA GLU A 191 42.25 3.33 -13.47
C GLU A 191 42.46 1.81 -13.56
N ALA A 192 41.56 1.11 -14.25
CA ALA A 192 41.88 -0.17 -14.85
C ALA A 192 40.88 -0.48 -15.97
N GLY A 193 41.39 -0.57 -17.19
CA GLY A 193 40.91 -1.57 -18.13
C GLY A 193 39.78 -1.14 -19.08
N ARG A 194 40.16 -0.38 -20.12
CA ARG A 194 39.61 -0.59 -21.46
C ARG A 194 39.77 -2.07 -21.82
N GLY A 195 38.65 -2.80 -21.87
CA GLY A 195 38.56 -4.16 -22.39
C GLY A 195 37.39 -4.24 -23.37
N PHE A 196 37.70 -4.08 -24.64
CA PHE A 196 36.83 -4.40 -25.77
C PHE A 196 36.50 -5.90 -25.77
N LEU A 197 35.22 -6.27 -25.77
CA LEU A 197 34.73 -7.54 -26.34
C LEU A 197 33.32 -7.33 -26.89
N PRO A 198 33.11 -7.39 -28.22
CA PRO A 198 31.79 -7.46 -28.82
C PRO A 198 31.38 -8.93 -28.91
N ALA A 199 30.36 -9.34 -28.15
CA ALA A 199 29.77 -10.67 -28.28
C ALA A 199 28.32 -10.54 -28.76
N VAL A 200 28.16 -10.99 -30.01
CA VAL A 200 26.94 -11.15 -30.78
C VAL A 200 26.07 -12.29 -30.20
N LEU A 201 24.78 -12.03 -30.03
CA LEU A 201 23.67 -13.01 -29.93
C LEU A 201 22.38 -12.18 -30.07
N THR A 202 21.81 -11.96 -31.26
CA THR A 202 21.09 -12.90 -32.13
C THR A 202 20.08 -13.77 -31.38
N GLY A 203 18.81 -13.35 -31.40
CA GLY A 203 17.67 -14.28 -31.42
C GLY A 203 16.77 -14.32 -30.19
N ILE A 204 15.68 -13.52 -30.22
CA ILE A 204 14.30 -13.97 -29.95
C ILE A 204 13.43 -13.07 -30.87
N GLY A 205 12.79 -13.51 -31.95
CA GLY A 205 12.17 -14.81 -32.17
C GLY A 205 10.67 -14.71 -31.87
N VAL A 206 9.94 -14.12 -32.83
CA VAL A 206 8.49 -14.19 -33.10
C VAL A 206 7.67 -15.08 -32.15
N GLY A 207 6.77 -14.45 -31.40
CA GLY A 207 5.76 -15.12 -30.57
C GLY A 207 4.37 -14.50 -30.69
N ILE A 208 3.99 -14.04 -31.89
CA ILE A 208 2.60 -13.65 -32.21
C ILE A 208 2.16 -14.57 -33.35
N GLY A 209 1.30 -15.55 -33.06
CA GLY A 209 0.61 -16.28 -34.12
C GLY A 209 0.42 -17.78 -33.92
N GLN A 210 -0.22 -18.21 -32.83
CA GLN A 210 -0.85 -19.55 -32.81
C GLN A 210 -2.30 -19.57 -32.28
N ARG A 211 -2.96 -18.42 -32.11
CA ARG A 211 -4.36 -18.39 -31.64
C ARG A 211 -5.40 -17.87 -32.65
N LEU A 212 -5.02 -17.65 -33.91
CA LEU A 212 -5.95 -17.24 -34.98
C LEU A 212 -6.21 -18.32 -36.05
N ALA A 213 -5.44 -19.40 -36.09
CA ALA A 213 -5.67 -20.50 -37.03
C ALA A 213 -6.82 -21.45 -36.63
N ALA A 214 -7.27 -21.40 -35.37
CA ALA A 214 -8.38 -22.24 -34.89
C ALA A 214 -9.78 -21.69 -35.22
N VAL A 215 -9.90 -20.44 -35.69
CA VAL A 215 -11.21 -19.80 -35.97
C VAL A 215 -11.59 -19.85 -37.45
N VAL A 216 -10.65 -20.18 -38.35
CA VAL A 216 -10.90 -20.12 -39.81
C VAL A 216 -11.24 -21.49 -40.44
N MET A 217 -10.98 -22.62 -39.77
CA MET A 217 -11.27 -23.95 -40.35
C MET A 217 -12.61 -24.59 -39.95
N ASP A 218 -13.39 -23.99 -39.04
CA ASP A 218 -14.64 -24.60 -38.55
C ASP A 218 -15.91 -24.16 -39.31
N ARG A 219 -15.74 -23.54 -40.50
CA ARG A 219 -16.86 -23.01 -41.31
C ARG A 219 -17.10 -23.73 -42.65
N ARG A 220 -16.58 -24.94 -42.85
CA ARG A 220 -16.82 -25.72 -44.09
C ARG A 220 -17.22 -27.17 -43.86
N ARG A 221 -18.21 -27.40 -43.00
CA ARG A 221 -18.95 -28.67 -42.97
C ARG A 221 -20.42 -28.46 -42.61
N TRP A 222 -21.19 -27.81 -43.47
CA TRP A 222 -22.62 -28.03 -43.71
C TRP A 222 -22.92 -27.57 -45.14
#